data_AF-A0A2X3JC97-F1
#
_entry.id   AF-A0A2X3JC97-F1
#
_cell.length_a   1.000
_cell.length_b   1.000
_cell.length_c   1.000
_cell.angle_alpha   90.00
_cell.angle_beta   90.00
_cell.angle_gamma   90.00
#
_symmetry.space_group_name_H-M   'P 1'
#
loop_
_entity.id
_entity.type
_entity.pdbx_description
1 polymer ?
#
loop_
_entity_poly.entity_id
_entity_poly.type
_entity_poly.pdbx_seq_one_letter_code
_entity_poly.pdbx_strand_id
1 'polypeptide(L)'
;MTTSFFANCALVQETGIQTARALDTRLPLAEQLVALHTLQGELERLQYRIREGAPWYQRFGLERNQQLLAAAFPGYAQAANRLVRDVAVDHLQQQLNAFVALPPNSPQRTATGEQRYKQLKALLMTSRPEKADAAFFSTTLMADSLRYENIPEGVQQSVFPSLLTFWMANLPEHPQWKTSPPPELTGAVRKILLRQIGVRNAENTLYQNVLQQVSRNYADMTLADMTGDTLTESLFSTEQTVPGMFTRQAWEGQVREAIEQVVTARREEIDWVLSDRQQDTSADISPDTLRNRLTSRYFTDFTGSWLAFLNSIRWKKEDSLSGILDQLTLMADARQSPLIALTDTLAWQAAAGRENRGLSDSLAKSAQELFNGKEKTPQQSREGDVPVGRWIKPSLRCCGCWAIKPEAATAS
;
A
#
# COMPACT_ATOMS: atom_id res chain seq x y z
N MET A 1 -43.57 27.16 -13.40
CA MET A 1 -42.70 28.15 -14.08
C MET A 1 -42.33 29.32 -13.17
N THR A 2 -43.26 29.95 -12.44
CA THR A 2 -42.93 31.03 -11.49
C THR A 2 -41.96 30.60 -10.39
N THR A 3 -42.20 29.46 -9.75
CA THR A 3 -41.37 28.92 -8.65
C THR A 3 -39.91 28.69 -9.04
N SER A 4 -39.64 28.11 -10.21
CA SER A 4 -38.29 27.90 -10.73
C SER A 4 -37.59 29.20 -11.11
N PHE A 5 -38.33 30.20 -11.61
CA PHE A 5 -37.79 31.54 -11.88
C PHE A 5 -37.34 32.25 -10.58
N PHE A 6 -38.20 32.31 -9.56
CA PHE A 6 -37.85 32.94 -8.29
C PHE A 6 -36.68 32.23 -7.57
N ALA A 7 -36.66 30.90 -7.56
CA ALA A 7 -35.55 30.13 -7.01
C ALA A 7 -34.22 30.41 -7.73
N ASN A 8 -34.24 30.49 -9.07
CA ASN A 8 -33.04 30.82 -9.85
C ASN A 8 -32.57 32.27 -9.62
N CYS A 9 -33.49 33.24 -9.53
CA CYS A 9 -33.13 34.65 -9.25
C CYS A 9 -32.55 34.84 -7.85
N ALA A 10 -33.13 34.18 -6.83
CA ALA A 10 -32.59 34.18 -5.47
C ALA A 10 -31.17 33.59 -5.43
N LEU A 11 -30.93 32.47 -6.14
CA LEU A 11 -29.61 31.84 -6.22
C LEU A 11 -28.57 32.72 -6.92
N VAL A 12 -28.94 33.44 -7.99
CA VAL A 12 -28.08 34.44 -8.65
C VAL A 12 -27.68 35.56 -7.67
N GLN A 13 -28.67 36.10 -6.95
CA GLN A 13 -28.43 37.20 -6.01
C GLN A 13 -27.56 36.76 -4.83
N GLU A 14 -27.84 35.60 -4.25
CA GLU A 14 -27.09 35.05 -3.13
C GLU A 14 -25.64 34.74 -3.50
N THR A 15 -25.42 34.03 -4.62
CA THR A 15 -24.05 33.74 -5.11
C THR A 15 -23.27 35.02 -5.41
N GLY A 16 -23.92 36.06 -5.96
CA GLY A 16 -23.32 37.39 -6.15
C GLY A 16 -22.93 38.08 -4.85
N ILE A 17 -23.81 38.08 -3.83
CA ILE A 17 -23.54 38.67 -2.51
C ILE A 17 -22.37 37.97 -1.81
N GLN A 18 -22.37 36.63 -1.79
CA GLN A 18 -21.31 35.86 -1.13
C GLN A 18 -19.97 35.98 -1.87
N THR A 19 -19.99 36.04 -3.21
CA THR A 19 -18.80 36.35 -4.01
C THR A 19 -18.22 37.71 -3.67
N ALA A 20 -19.06 38.76 -3.59
CA ALA A 20 -18.60 40.10 -3.23
C ALA A 20 -17.99 40.14 -1.82
N ARG A 21 -18.63 39.48 -0.84
CA ARG A 21 -18.12 39.40 0.54
C ARG A 21 -16.81 38.61 0.68
N ALA A 22 -16.65 37.50 -0.05
CA ALA A 22 -15.42 36.71 -0.04
C ALA A 22 -14.23 37.45 -0.72
N LEU A 23 -14.53 38.40 -1.60
CA LEU A 23 -13.53 39.25 -2.27
C LEU A 23 -13.24 40.57 -1.56
N ASP A 24 -14.13 41.07 -0.69
CA ASP A 24 -13.95 42.34 0.01
C ASP A 24 -12.91 42.23 1.14
N THR A 25 -11.71 42.73 0.87
CA THR A 25 -10.58 42.77 1.81
C THR A 25 -10.80 43.71 2.99
N ARG A 26 -11.87 44.52 3.00
CA ARG A 26 -12.25 45.42 4.11
C ARG A 26 -13.02 44.71 5.22
N LEU A 27 -13.65 43.57 4.92
CA LEU A 27 -14.37 42.77 5.90
C LEU A 27 -13.39 41.99 6.80
N PRO A 28 -13.77 41.63 8.04
CA PRO A 28 -12.98 40.70 8.86
C PRO A 28 -12.72 39.37 8.13
N LEU A 29 -11.54 38.79 8.33
CA LEU A 29 -11.12 37.57 7.63
C LEU A 29 -12.07 36.38 7.88
N ALA A 30 -12.64 36.29 9.09
CA ALA A 30 -13.66 35.31 9.43
C ALA A 30 -14.94 35.46 8.58
N GLU A 31 -15.38 36.68 8.29
CA GLU A 31 -16.55 36.93 7.42
C GLU A 31 -16.24 36.56 5.97
N GLN A 32 -15.03 36.87 5.48
CA GLN A 32 -14.59 36.49 4.14
C GLN A 32 -14.58 34.95 3.97
N LEU A 33 -14.08 34.20 4.97
CA LEU A 33 -14.08 32.72 4.94
C LEU A 33 -15.48 32.12 5.04
N VAL A 34 -16.36 32.66 5.89
CA VAL A 34 -17.76 32.20 6.00
C VAL A 34 -18.53 32.47 4.70
N ALA A 35 -18.31 33.63 4.06
CA ALA A 35 -18.89 33.93 2.76
C ALA A 35 -18.38 32.98 1.67
N LEU A 36 -17.07 32.70 1.66
CA LEU A 36 -16.46 31.73 0.73
C LEU A 36 -17.03 30.32 0.92
N HIS A 37 -17.27 29.91 2.17
CA HIS A 37 -17.84 28.59 2.49
C HIS A 37 -19.32 28.48 2.09
N THR A 38 -20.11 29.54 2.29
CA THR A 38 -21.49 29.61 1.78
C THR A 38 -21.49 29.51 0.25
N LEU A 39 -20.60 30.24 -0.43
CA LEU A 39 -20.46 30.19 -1.89
C LEU A 39 -20.04 28.79 -2.38
N GLN A 40 -19.11 28.13 -1.68
CA GLN A 40 -18.72 26.74 -1.96
C GLN A 40 -19.91 25.79 -1.87
N GLY A 41 -20.72 25.87 -0.81
CA GLY A 41 -21.89 24.98 -0.64
C GLY A 41 -22.89 25.11 -1.80
N GLU A 42 -23.08 26.31 -2.35
CA GLU A 42 -23.89 26.51 -3.56
C GLU A 42 -23.22 25.96 -4.82
N LEU A 43 -21.90 26.08 -4.96
CA LEU A 43 -21.15 25.47 -6.07
C LEU A 43 -21.17 23.94 -6.03
N GLU A 44 -21.01 23.32 -4.85
CA GLU A 44 -21.15 21.87 -4.65
C GLU A 44 -22.56 21.40 -5.05
N ARG A 45 -23.61 22.12 -4.62
CA ARG A 45 -25.00 21.84 -5.02
C ARG A 45 -25.21 21.95 -6.53
N LEU A 46 -24.60 22.94 -7.19
CA LEU A 46 -24.66 23.10 -8.64
C LEU A 46 -23.91 21.97 -9.37
N GLN A 47 -22.70 21.63 -8.95
CA GLN A 47 -21.90 20.52 -9.50
C GLN A 47 -22.65 19.18 -9.36
N TYR A 48 -23.22 18.90 -8.19
CA TYR A 48 -24.03 17.71 -7.95
C TYR A 48 -25.23 17.63 -8.91
N ARG A 49 -26.00 18.71 -9.05
CA ARG A 49 -27.16 18.75 -9.97
C ARG A 49 -26.78 18.58 -11.44
N ILE A 50 -25.58 19.01 -11.85
CA ILE A 50 -25.08 18.82 -13.22
C ILE A 50 -24.69 17.35 -13.47
N ARG A 51 -24.18 16.64 -12.45
CA ARG A 51 -23.78 15.23 -12.56
C ARG A 51 -24.96 14.25 -12.41
N GLU A 52 -25.76 14.40 -11.36
CA GLU A 52 -26.85 13.49 -10.99
C GLU A 52 -28.24 13.93 -11.50
N GLY A 53 -28.33 15.13 -12.09
CA GLY A 53 -29.55 15.73 -12.61
C GLY A 53 -30.29 16.64 -11.62
N ALA A 54 -30.88 17.72 -12.14
CA ALA A 54 -31.66 18.65 -11.33
C ALA A 54 -32.98 18.04 -10.79
N PRO A 55 -33.47 18.49 -9.62
CA PRO A 55 -34.79 18.11 -9.10
C PRO A 55 -35.90 18.36 -10.13
N TRP A 56 -36.91 17.48 -10.17
CA TRP A 56 -37.95 17.49 -11.21
C TRP A 56 -38.67 18.85 -11.38
N TYR A 57 -38.87 19.60 -10.30
CA TYR A 57 -39.47 20.94 -10.33
C TYR A 57 -38.60 22.04 -10.98
N GLN A 58 -37.32 21.76 -11.25
CA GLN A 58 -36.38 22.64 -11.98
C GLN A 58 -36.14 22.21 -13.44
N ARG A 59 -36.52 20.99 -13.85
CA ARG A 59 -36.23 20.41 -15.18
C ARG A 59 -37.05 21.02 -16.34
N PHE A 60 -38.02 21.89 -16.07
CA PHE A 60 -38.90 22.50 -17.08
C PHE A 60 -38.25 23.66 -17.86
N GLY A 61 -37.17 23.38 -18.60
CA GLY A 61 -36.60 24.28 -19.61
C GLY A 61 -35.92 25.56 -19.10
N LEU A 62 -35.71 25.70 -17.79
CA LEU A 62 -35.04 26.85 -17.16
C LEU A 62 -33.79 26.43 -16.36
N GLU A 63 -33.15 25.34 -16.76
CA GLU A 63 -31.92 24.86 -16.12
C GLU A 63 -30.75 25.80 -16.47
N ARG A 64 -30.43 26.70 -15.54
CA ARG A 64 -29.28 27.60 -15.63
C ARG A 64 -28.07 27.10 -14.84
N ASN A 65 -28.12 25.89 -14.26
CA ASN A 65 -27.10 25.38 -13.34
C ASN A 65 -25.67 25.53 -13.89
N GLN A 66 -25.44 25.16 -15.16
CA GLN A 66 -24.14 25.28 -15.82
C GLN A 66 -23.72 26.76 -16.07
N GLN A 67 -24.67 27.64 -16.40
CA GLN A 67 -24.42 29.07 -16.60
C GLN A 67 -24.09 29.78 -15.28
N LEU A 68 -24.81 29.43 -14.20
CA LEU A 68 -24.58 29.95 -12.86
C LEU A 68 -23.23 29.49 -12.31
N LEU A 69 -22.90 28.21 -12.49
CA LEU A 69 -21.58 27.68 -12.14
C LEU A 69 -20.50 28.45 -12.91
N ALA A 70 -20.59 28.54 -14.24
CA ALA A 70 -19.60 29.24 -15.06
C ALA A 70 -19.42 30.73 -14.69
N ALA A 71 -20.48 31.41 -14.23
CA ALA A 71 -20.43 32.80 -13.78
C ALA A 71 -19.88 32.98 -12.36
N ALA A 72 -20.21 32.08 -11.42
CA ALA A 72 -19.79 32.18 -10.02
C ALA A 72 -18.38 31.62 -9.76
N PHE A 73 -17.95 30.61 -10.52
CA PHE A 73 -16.67 29.93 -10.31
C PHE A 73 -15.43 30.85 -10.37
N PRO A 74 -15.33 31.83 -11.29
CA PRO A 74 -14.20 32.76 -11.32
C PRO A 74 -14.07 33.60 -10.04
N GLY A 75 -15.19 34.04 -9.48
CA GLY A 75 -15.22 34.81 -8.22
C GLY A 75 -14.84 33.94 -7.02
N TYR A 76 -15.39 32.72 -6.94
CA TYR A 76 -14.94 31.71 -5.98
C TYR A 76 -13.44 31.44 -6.10
N ALA A 77 -12.93 31.20 -7.31
CA ALA A 77 -11.53 30.92 -7.57
C ALA A 77 -10.60 32.03 -7.08
N GLN A 78 -10.95 33.30 -7.36
CA GLN A 78 -10.15 34.44 -6.91
C GLN A 78 -10.12 34.54 -5.38
N ALA A 79 -11.26 34.35 -4.71
CA ALA A 79 -11.33 34.37 -3.25
C ALA A 79 -10.62 33.17 -2.62
N ALA A 80 -10.87 31.94 -3.10
CA ALA A 80 -10.25 30.71 -2.61
C ALA A 80 -8.75 30.67 -2.85
N ASN A 81 -8.25 31.18 -3.97
CA ASN A 81 -6.82 31.25 -4.21
C ASN A 81 -6.13 32.13 -3.16
N ARG A 82 -6.64 33.33 -2.89
CA ARG A 82 -6.09 34.22 -1.83
C ARG A 82 -6.27 33.65 -0.42
N LEU A 83 -7.46 33.17 -0.10
CA LEU A 83 -7.85 32.82 1.27
C LEU A 83 -7.39 31.41 1.69
N VAL A 84 -7.35 30.45 0.76
CA VAL A 84 -7.12 29.03 1.03
C VAL A 84 -5.78 28.58 0.48
N ARG A 85 -5.56 28.73 -0.84
CA ARG A 85 -4.36 28.25 -1.53
C ARG A 85 -3.10 28.96 -1.05
N ASP A 86 -3.08 30.29 -1.14
CA ASP A 86 -1.88 31.08 -0.88
C ASP A 86 -1.46 30.92 0.60
N VAL A 87 -2.41 31.00 1.53
CA VAL A 87 -2.20 30.75 2.97
C VAL A 87 -1.68 29.34 3.26
N ALA A 88 -2.24 28.30 2.62
CA ALA A 88 -1.76 26.93 2.78
C ALA A 88 -0.34 26.74 2.21
N VAL A 89 -0.06 27.34 1.05
CA VAL A 89 1.24 27.26 0.37
C VAL A 89 2.31 28.01 1.16
N ASP A 90 2.02 29.21 1.66
CA ASP A 90 2.94 30.00 2.47
C ASP A 90 3.30 29.28 3.77
N HIS A 91 2.32 28.72 4.48
CA HIS A 91 2.57 27.91 5.69
C HIS A 91 3.43 26.68 5.39
N LEU A 92 3.12 25.93 4.33
CA LEU A 92 3.94 24.78 3.91
C LEU A 92 5.38 25.21 3.57
N GLN A 93 5.55 26.33 2.84
CA GLN A 93 6.88 26.86 2.54
C GLN A 93 7.64 27.31 3.79
N GLN A 94 6.98 27.97 4.75
CA GLN A 94 7.59 28.38 6.02
C GLN A 94 8.08 27.17 6.82
N GLN A 95 7.25 26.12 6.95
CA GLN A 95 7.60 24.89 7.66
C GLN A 95 8.76 24.14 7.00
N LEU A 96 8.78 24.09 5.66
CA LEU A 96 9.86 23.46 4.89
C LEU A 96 11.16 24.28 4.93
N ASN A 97 11.09 25.62 4.89
CA ASN A 97 12.25 26.50 5.09
C ASN A 97 12.85 26.31 6.49
N ALA A 98 12.02 26.26 7.53
CA ALA A 98 12.46 25.97 8.90
C ALA A 98 13.14 24.59 9.02
N PHE A 99 12.66 23.58 8.28
CA PHE A 99 13.28 22.26 8.22
C PHE A 99 14.66 22.26 7.53
N VAL A 100 14.79 22.99 6.41
CA VAL A 100 16.08 23.16 5.71
C VAL A 100 17.11 23.85 6.61
N ALA A 101 16.67 24.84 7.40
CA ALA A 101 17.51 25.60 8.34
C ALA A 101 17.99 24.80 9.58
N LEU A 102 17.42 23.62 9.88
CA LEU A 102 17.90 22.78 10.99
C LEU A 102 19.36 22.32 10.76
N PRO A 103 20.18 22.10 11.81
CA PRO A 103 21.51 21.51 11.65
C PRO A 103 21.48 20.11 11.01
N PRO A 104 22.48 19.73 10.17
CA PRO A 104 22.48 18.44 9.46
C PRO A 104 22.34 17.19 10.31
N ASN A 105 22.84 17.24 11.57
CA ASN A 105 22.88 16.12 12.50
C ASN A 105 21.89 16.28 13.68
N SER A 106 20.89 17.17 13.60
CA SER A 106 19.96 17.36 14.72
C SER A 106 18.97 16.18 14.84
N PRO A 107 18.69 15.67 16.06
CA PRO A 107 17.75 14.56 16.24
C PRO A 107 16.31 14.93 15.84
N GLN A 108 15.95 16.22 15.98
CA GLN A 108 14.69 16.80 15.52
C GLN A 108 14.46 16.58 14.03
N ARG A 109 15.51 16.73 13.22
CA ARG A 109 15.44 16.53 11.76
C ARG A 109 15.05 15.08 11.43
N THR A 110 15.61 14.11 12.16
CA THR A 110 15.28 12.68 11.98
C THR A 110 13.88 12.34 12.48
N ALA A 111 13.47 12.90 13.62
CA ALA A 111 12.14 12.68 14.21
C ALA A 111 11.00 13.24 13.34
N THR A 112 11.20 14.37 12.67
CA THR A 112 10.15 15.04 11.87
C THR A 112 10.09 14.61 10.40
N GLY A 113 10.97 13.71 9.94
CA GLY A 113 11.13 13.37 8.51
C GLY A 113 9.83 12.96 7.80
N GLU A 114 8.97 12.18 8.44
CA GLU A 114 7.68 11.76 7.86
C GLU A 114 6.69 12.93 7.72
N GLN A 115 6.61 13.82 8.72
CA GLN A 115 5.77 15.03 8.65
C GLN A 115 6.25 15.96 7.54
N ARG A 116 7.56 16.17 7.42
CA ARG A 116 8.16 17.01 6.38
C ARG A 116 7.98 16.42 4.98
N TYR A 117 7.99 15.09 4.85
CA TYR A 117 7.59 14.41 3.62
C TYR A 117 6.11 14.67 3.27
N LYS A 118 5.19 14.55 4.23
CA LYS A 118 3.76 14.85 4.00
C LYS A 118 3.53 16.31 3.57
N GLN A 119 4.23 17.26 4.19
CA GLN A 119 4.22 18.66 3.79
C GLN A 119 4.77 18.89 2.38
N LEU A 120 5.90 18.28 2.02
CA LEU A 120 6.45 18.38 0.65
C LEU A 120 5.48 17.78 -0.38
N LYS A 121 4.87 16.62 -0.07
CA LYS A 121 3.84 16.00 -0.91
C LYS A 121 2.65 16.94 -1.12
N ALA A 122 2.12 17.54 -0.04
CA ALA A 122 1.05 18.53 -0.08
C ALA A 122 1.40 19.78 -0.91
N LEU A 123 2.62 20.33 -0.75
CA LEU A 123 3.08 21.48 -1.53
C LEU A 123 3.26 21.15 -3.02
N LEU A 124 3.71 19.93 -3.36
CA LEU A 124 3.85 19.55 -4.75
C LEU A 124 2.50 19.29 -5.42
N MET A 125 1.47 18.84 -4.69
CA MET A 125 0.09 18.71 -5.21
C MET A 125 -0.45 20.03 -5.75
N THR A 126 -0.17 21.15 -5.07
CA THR A 126 -0.60 22.48 -5.55
C THR A 126 0.07 22.92 -6.85
N SER A 127 1.12 22.21 -7.32
CA SER A 127 1.76 22.41 -8.64
C SER A 127 1.39 21.35 -9.68
N ARG A 128 0.83 20.21 -9.24
CA ARG A 128 0.53 19.01 -10.04
C ARG A 128 -0.90 18.53 -9.79
N PRO A 129 -1.91 19.12 -10.46
CA PRO A 129 -3.31 18.73 -10.32
C PRO A 129 -3.57 17.25 -10.62
N GLU A 130 -2.79 16.66 -11.52
CA GLU A 130 -2.83 15.23 -11.85
C GLU A 130 -2.42 14.31 -10.68
N LYS A 131 -1.90 14.88 -9.58
CA LYS A 131 -1.61 14.20 -8.30
C LYS A 131 -2.40 14.79 -7.12
N ALA A 132 -3.45 15.59 -7.37
CA ALA A 132 -4.29 16.18 -6.33
C ALA A 132 -5.02 15.12 -5.50
N ASP A 133 -4.89 15.20 -4.18
CA ASP A 133 -5.62 14.37 -3.21
C ASP A 133 -6.20 15.30 -2.12
N ALA A 134 -7.51 15.51 -2.19
CA ALA A 134 -8.22 16.43 -1.31
C ALA A 134 -8.23 15.99 0.15
N ALA A 135 -8.37 14.69 0.41
CA ALA A 135 -8.40 14.14 1.76
C ALA A 135 -7.02 14.22 2.41
N PHE A 136 -5.98 13.83 1.67
CA PHE A 136 -4.59 13.93 2.12
C PHE A 136 -4.17 15.37 2.40
N PHE A 137 -4.49 16.31 1.49
CA PHE A 137 -4.11 17.71 1.63
C PHE A 137 -4.77 18.36 2.86
N SER A 138 -6.09 18.19 3.00
CA SER A 138 -6.85 18.70 4.15
C SER A 138 -6.34 18.12 5.47
N THR A 139 -6.21 16.79 5.56
CA THR A 139 -5.72 16.11 6.77
C THR A 139 -4.29 16.54 7.14
N THR A 140 -3.41 16.70 6.14
CA THR A 140 -2.01 17.12 6.38
C THR A 140 -1.94 18.52 6.96
N LEU A 141 -2.68 19.47 6.41
CA LEU A 141 -2.68 20.86 6.89
C LEU A 141 -3.37 21.03 8.25
N MET A 142 -4.40 20.23 8.54
CA MET A 142 -5.04 20.24 9.85
C MET A 142 -4.13 19.64 10.94
N ALA A 143 -3.43 18.54 10.64
CA ALA A 143 -2.44 17.96 11.55
C ALA A 143 -1.26 18.92 11.81
N ASP A 144 -0.91 19.74 10.82
CA ASP A 144 0.18 20.71 10.90
C ASP A 144 -0.19 22.03 11.60
N SER A 145 -1.38 22.10 12.20
CA SER A 145 -1.88 23.27 12.94
C SER A 145 -1.89 24.57 12.13
N LEU A 146 -2.15 24.52 10.82
CA LEU A 146 -2.39 25.72 10.02
C LEU A 146 -3.55 26.51 10.63
N ARG A 147 -3.24 27.71 11.13
CA ARG A 147 -4.16 28.62 11.81
C ARG A 147 -4.13 30.00 11.15
N TYR A 148 -5.29 30.63 11.06
CA TYR A 148 -5.38 32.04 10.72
C TYR A 148 -5.25 32.86 12.00
N GLU A 149 -4.48 33.94 11.96
CA GLU A 149 -4.45 34.90 13.06
C GLU A 149 -5.84 35.54 13.24
N ASN A 150 -6.25 35.71 14.50
CA ASN A 150 -7.46 36.42 14.90
C ASN A 150 -8.81 35.82 14.40
N ILE A 151 -8.86 34.52 14.08
CA ILE A 151 -10.13 33.82 13.77
C ILE A 151 -10.57 32.94 14.96
N PRO A 152 -11.87 32.95 15.34
CA PRO A 152 -12.40 32.04 16.34
C PRO A 152 -12.21 30.57 15.95
N GLU A 153 -11.64 29.77 16.84
CA GLU A 153 -11.23 28.39 16.57
C GLU A 153 -12.39 27.50 16.07
N GLY A 154 -13.62 27.70 16.59
CA GLY A 154 -14.81 26.98 16.11
C GLY A 154 -15.22 27.29 14.67
N VAL A 155 -14.99 28.53 14.18
CA VAL A 155 -15.21 28.88 12.77
C VAL A 155 -14.12 28.23 11.91
N GLN A 156 -12.87 28.29 12.36
CA GLN A 156 -11.74 27.70 11.64
C GLN A 156 -11.91 26.17 11.48
N GLN A 157 -12.20 25.45 12.57
CA GLN A 157 -12.34 23.99 12.56
C GLN A 157 -13.52 23.48 11.73
N SER A 158 -14.62 24.25 11.65
CA SER A 158 -15.80 23.86 10.87
C SER A 158 -15.68 24.19 9.38
N VAL A 159 -15.16 25.37 9.05
CA VAL A 159 -15.12 25.88 7.67
C VAL A 159 -13.90 25.40 6.90
N PHE A 160 -12.71 25.51 7.50
CA PHE A 160 -11.47 25.46 6.73
C PHE A 160 -11.11 24.06 6.15
N PRO A 161 -11.36 22.92 6.84
CA PRO A 161 -11.16 21.61 6.24
C PRO A 161 -12.01 21.39 4.98
N SER A 162 -13.24 21.92 4.96
CA SER A 162 -14.14 21.86 3.81
C SER A 162 -13.64 22.72 2.65
N LEU A 163 -13.15 23.94 2.93
CA LEU A 163 -12.52 24.81 1.93
C LEU A 163 -11.28 24.17 1.27
N LEU A 164 -10.38 23.59 2.08
CA LEU A 164 -9.18 22.90 1.58
C LEU A 164 -9.55 21.70 0.69
N THR A 165 -10.53 20.91 1.12
CA THR A 165 -10.97 19.70 0.41
C THR A 165 -11.54 20.06 -0.96
N PHE A 166 -12.47 21.03 -1.04
CA PHE A 166 -13.09 21.41 -2.30
C PHE A 166 -12.11 22.11 -3.25
N TRP A 167 -11.25 23.02 -2.75
CA TRP A 167 -10.25 23.67 -3.61
C TRP A 167 -9.31 22.62 -4.25
N MET A 168 -8.81 21.66 -3.47
CA MET A 168 -7.96 20.59 -3.98
C MET A 168 -8.71 19.62 -4.91
N ALA A 169 -9.97 19.30 -4.63
CA ALA A 169 -10.79 18.43 -5.48
C ALA A 169 -11.12 19.05 -6.86
N ASN A 170 -11.17 20.38 -6.96
CA ASN A 170 -11.43 21.10 -8.20
C ASN A 170 -10.16 21.51 -8.96
N LEU A 171 -8.98 21.38 -8.34
CA LEU A 171 -7.69 21.70 -8.97
C LEU A 171 -7.43 20.96 -10.31
N PRO A 172 -7.82 19.68 -10.53
CA PRO A 172 -7.67 18.99 -11.83
C PRO A 172 -8.45 19.65 -12.97
N GLU A 173 -9.69 20.05 -12.71
CA GLU A 173 -10.58 20.71 -13.67
C GLU A 173 -10.22 22.18 -13.92
N HIS A 174 -9.41 22.77 -13.01
CA HIS A 174 -8.96 24.16 -13.09
C HIS A 174 -7.43 24.31 -13.03
N PRO A 175 -6.67 23.83 -14.05
CA PRO A 175 -5.21 23.90 -14.09
C PRO A 175 -4.59 25.30 -13.91
N GLN A 176 -5.37 26.36 -14.17
CA GLN A 176 -4.98 27.75 -13.95
C GLN A 176 -4.83 28.14 -12.46
N TRP A 177 -5.28 27.30 -11.53
CA TRP A 177 -5.09 27.51 -10.09
C TRP A 177 -3.74 27.03 -9.56
N LYS A 178 -3.00 26.26 -10.38
CA LYS A 178 -1.66 25.75 -10.05
C LYS A 178 -0.76 26.86 -9.49
N THR A 179 0.08 26.45 -8.55
CA THR A 179 1.16 27.26 -7.98
C THR A 179 2.51 26.84 -8.56
N SER A 180 3.52 27.67 -8.35
CA SER A 180 4.92 27.35 -8.68
C SER A 180 5.78 27.41 -7.42
N PRO A 181 5.82 26.34 -6.60
CA PRO A 181 6.68 26.28 -5.42
C PRO A 181 8.16 26.52 -5.78
N PRO A 182 8.96 27.19 -4.93
CA PRO A 182 10.36 27.49 -5.25
C PRO A 182 11.17 26.21 -5.51
N PRO A 183 11.81 26.06 -6.70
CA PRO A 183 12.50 24.82 -7.05
C PRO A 183 13.66 24.53 -6.10
N GLU A 184 14.39 25.56 -5.68
CA GLU A 184 15.49 25.47 -4.70
C GLU A 184 15.05 24.88 -3.36
N LEU A 185 13.90 25.34 -2.82
CA LEU A 185 13.33 24.81 -1.58
C LEU A 185 12.94 23.34 -1.75
N THR A 186 12.22 23.01 -2.83
CA THR A 186 11.81 21.61 -3.05
C THR A 186 13.01 20.68 -3.21
N GLY A 187 14.04 21.08 -3.97
CA GLY A 187 15.29 20.33 -4.14
C GLY A 187 16.07 20.17 -2.83
N ALA A 188 16.15 21.22 -1.99
CA ALA A 188 16.82 21.15 -0.69
C ALA A 188 16.10 20.17 0.27
N VAL A 189 14.77 20.26 0.37
CA VAL A 189 13.97 19.34 1.21
C VAL A 189 14.10 17.90 0.71
N ARG A 190 13.98 17.66 -0.61
CA ARG A 190 14.16 16.33 -1.20
C ARG A 190 15.48 15.69 -0.80
N LYS A 191 16.61 16.41 -0.94
CA LYS A 191 17.95 15.92 -0.57
C LYS A 191 18.06 15.56 0.91
N ILE A 192 17.43 16.33 1.80
CA ILE A 192 17.39 16.02 3.23
C ILE A 192 16.54 14.77 3.50
N LEU A 193 15.34 14.70 2.92
CA LEU A 193 14.41 13.58 3.11
C LEU A 193 14.94 12.26 2.55
N LEU A 194 15.55 12.26 1.36
CA LEU A 194 16.18 11.06 0.78
C LEU A 194 17.25 10.48 1.70
N ARG A 195 18.10 11.32 2.29
CA ARG A 195 19.15 10.92 3.25
C ARG A 195 18.59 10.33 4.56
N GLN A 196 17.35 10.66 4.94
CA GLN A 196 16.76 10.24 6.21
C GLN A 196 15.74 9.10 6.07
N ILE A 197 14.82 9.20 5.11
CA ILE A 197 13.77 8.20 4.85
C ILE A 197 14.36 6.92 4.26
N GLY A 198 15.48 7.01 3.53
CA GLY A 198 16.22 5.86 3.02
C GLY A 198 16.81 4.93 4.10
N VAL A 199 16.75 5.29 5.39
CA VAL A 199 17.36 4.52 6.48
C VAL A 199 16.31 3.85 7.37
N ARG A 200 15.89 2.65 6.93
CA ARG A 200 15.32 1.52 7.73
C ARG A 200 13.94 1.70 8.38
N ASN A 201 13.58 2.86 8.93
CA ASN A 201 12.31 2.99 9.68
C ASN A 201 11.07 2.85 8.77
N ALA A 202 11.13 3.37 7.55
CA ALA A 202 10.03 3.28 6.60
C ALA A 202 9.77 1.84 6.11
N GLU A 203 10.81 1.03 5.92
CA GLU A 203 10.69 -0.38 5.49
C GLU A 203 9.97 -1.23 6.55
N ASN A 204 10.22 -0.97 7.84
CA ASN A 204 9.59 -1.72 8.92
C ASN A 204 8.08 -1.46 9.00
N THR A 205 7.66 -0.20 8.95
CA THR A 205 6.23 0.16 8.97
C THR A 205 5.50 -0.37 7.73
N LEU A 206 6.12 -0.29 6.55
CA LEU A 206 5.55 -0.88 5.32
C LEU A 206 5.31 -2.38 5.46
N TYR A 207 6.31 -3.11 5.95
CA TYR A 207 6.20 -4.56 6.13
C TYR A 207 5.08 -4.93 7.12
N GLN A 208 4.98 -4.24 8.26
CA GLN A 208 3.90 -4.47 9.22
C GLN A 208 2.51 -4.16 8.64
N ASN A 209 2.38 -3.11 7.81
CA ASN A 209 1.12 -2.79 7.14
C ASN A 209 0.70 -3.89 6.15
N VAL A 210 1.64 -4.41 5.35
CA VAL A 210 1.38 -5.56 4.44
C VAL A 210 0.89 -6.77 5.25
N LEU A 211 1.60 -7.12 6.32
CA LEU A 211 1.23 -8.23 7.20
C LEU A 211 -0.16 -8.04 7.84
N GLN A 212 -0.48 -6.84 8.34
CA GLN A 212 -1.78 -6.53 8.96
C GLN A 212 -2.95 -6.50 7.97
N GLN A 213 -2.69 -6.19 6.70
CA GLN A 213 -3.70 -6.26 5.63
C GLN A 213 -4.01 -7.72 5.28
N VAL A 214 -2.98 -8.56 5.14
CA VAL A 214 -3.12 -9.99 4.79
C VAL A 214 -3.71 -10.80 5.94
N SER A 215 -3.29 -10.57 7.19
CA SER A 215 -3.69 -11.40 8.34
C SER A 215 -5.19 -11.42 8.62
N ARG A 216 -5.97 -10.49 8.07
CA ARG A 216 -7.44 -10.46 8.18
C ARG A 216 -8.14 -11.46 7.27
N ASN A 217 -7.46 -11.96 6.24
CA ASN A 217 -8.06 -12.75 5.16
C ASN A 217 -7.66 -14.23 5.18
N TYR A 218 -6.70 -14.62 6.02
CA TYR A 218 -6.19 -15.99 6.12
C TYR A 218 -6.22 -16.43 7.58
N ALA A 219 -7.02 -17.46 7.86
CA ALA A 219 -7.03 -18.12 9.17
C ALA A 219 -5.73 -18.89 9.41
N ASP A 220 -5.36 -19.03 10.68
CA ASP A 220 -4.17 -19.77 11.09
C ASP A 220 -4.32 -21.26 10.79
N MET A 221 -3.25 -21.88 10.30
CA MET A 221 -3.23 -23.27 9.88
C MET A 221 -2.79 -24.16 11.04
N THR A 222 -3.68 -25.08 11.43
CA THR A 222 -3.46 -26.06 12.50
C THR A 222 -2.74 -27.30 11.98
N LEU A 223 -2.30 -28.19 12.89
CA LEU A 223 -1.74 -29.48 12.50
C LEU A 223 -2.77 -30.34 11.75
N ALA A 224 -4.05 -30.31 12.13
CA ALA A 224 -5.11 -31.08 11.48
C ALA A 224 -5.34 -30.61 10.03
N ASP A 225 -5.26 -29.30 9.76
CA ASP A 225 -5.37 -28.76 8.40
C ASP A 225 -4.23 -29.23 7.47
N MET A 226 -3.07 -29.58 8.05
CA MET A 226 -1.89 -30.04 7.30
C MET A 226 -1.89 -31.54 7.01
N THR A 227 -2.64 -32.33 7.77
CA THR A 227 -2.65 -33.80 7.70
C THR A 227 -4.02 -34.38 7.30
N GLY A 228 -5.05 -33.55 7.23
CA GLY A 228 -6.40 -33.91 6.79
C GLY A 228 -7.07 -34.95 7.69
N ASP A 229 -7.85 -35.85 7.09
CA ASP A 229 -8.59 -36.91 7.81
C ASP A 229 -7.70 -38.01 8.42
N THR A 230 -6.35 -37.89 8.35
CA THR A 230 -5.46 -38.85 9.02
C THR A 230 -5.49 -38.66 10.54
N LEU A 231 -5.46 -39.77 11.28
CA LEU A 231 -5.59 -39.82 12.76
C LEU A 231 -4.39 -39.17 13.46
N THR A 232 -4.31 -37.85 13.42
CA THR A 232 -3.09 -37.11 13.79
C THR A 232 -3.02 -36.86 15.30
N GLU A 233 -4.17 -36.66 15.94
CA GLU A 233 -4.31 -36.47 17.39
C GLU A 233 -3.95 -37.71 18.23
N SER A 234 -3.76 -38.88 17.61
CA SER A 234 -3.29 -40.10 18.28
C SER A 234 -1.76 -40.20 18.32
N LEU A 235 -1.05 -39.60 17.36
CA LEU A 235 0.42 -39.63 17.27
C LEU A 235 1.07 -38.35 17.80
N PHE A 236 0.50 -37.20 17.47
CA PHE A 236 1.14 -35.90 17.63
C PHE A 236 0.26 -34.93 18.42
N SER A 237 0.89 -34.09 19.23
CA SER A 237 0.25 -32.94 19.85
C SER A 237 1.08 -31.67 19.62
N THR A 238 0.39 -30.55 19.47
CA THR A 238 0.98 -29.21 19.42
C THR A 238 -0.02 -28.19 19.99
N GLU A 239 0.51 -27.13 20.59
CA GLU A 239 -0.25 -25.96 21.06
C GLU A 239 -0.04 -24.74 20.13
N GLN A 240 0.80 -24.86 19.10
CA GLN A 240 1.05 -23.78 18.13
C GLN A 240 0.35 -24.04 16.80
N THR A 241 -0.05 -22.96 16.16
CA THR A 241 -0.51 -22.89 14.76
C THR A 241 0.51 -22.12 13.93
N VAL A 242 0.48 -22.30 12.60
CA VAL A 242 1.21 -21.42 11.67
C VAL A 242 0.28 -20.25 11.32
N PRO A 243 0.69 -18.98 11.52
CA PRO A 243 -0.16 -17.85 11.18
C PRO A 243 -0.55 -17.87 9.69
N GLY A 244 -1.82 -17.65 9.37
CA GLY A 244 -2.37 -17.90 8.02
C GLY A 244 -1.66 -17.14 6.90
N MET A 245 -1.16 -15.94 7.23
CA MET A 245 -0.32 -15.07 6.40
C MET A 245 1.02 -15.68 5.96
N PHE A 246 1.54 -16.70 6.66
CA PHE A 246 2.78 -17.42 6.36
C PHE A 246 2.51 -18.78 5.69
N THR A 247 1.49 -18.82 4.84
CA THR A 247 1.18 -19.97 3.99
C THR A 247 1.46 -19.64 2.52
N ARG A 248 1.60 -20.68 1.70
CA ARG A 248 1.73 -20.57 0.24
C ARG A 248 0.49 -19.92 -0.38
N GLN A 249 -0.69 -20.23 0.14
CA GLN A 249 -1.96 -19.62 -0.26
C GLN A 249 -1.94 -18.10 -0.01
N ALA A 250 -1.42 -17.65 1.13
CA ALA A 250 -1.23 -16.24 1.41
C ALA A 250 -0.17 -15.59 0.52
N TRP A 251 0.97 -16.27 0.29
CA TRP A 251 2.03 -15.79 -0.58
C TRP A 251 1.57 -15.57 -2.03
N GLU A 252 1.02 -16.61 -2.65
CA GLU A 252 0.61 -16.59 -4.07
C GLU A 252 -0.62 -15.71 -4.28
N GLY A 253 -1.53 -15.67 -3.29
CA GLY A 253 -2.81 -14.97 -3.34
C GLY A 253 -2.78 -13.48 -3.01
N GLN A 254 -2.15 -13.05 -1.91
CA GLN A 254 -2.20 -11.64 -1.48
C GLN A 254 -0.87 -11.02 -1.04
N VAL A 255 0.04 -11.73 -0.35
CA VAL A 255 1.28 -11.13 0.18
C VAL A 255 2.15 -10.60 -0.96
N ARG A 256 2.35 -11.40 -2.01
CA ARG A 256 3.16 -10.98 -3.18
C ARG A 256 2.56 -9.73 -3.81
N GLU A 257 1.25 -9.70 -4.03
CA GLU A 257 0.58 -8.53 -4.61
C GLU A 257 0.65 -7.30 -3.69
N ALA A 258 0.43 -7.47 -2.39
CA ALA A 258 0.52 -6.38 -1.41
C ALA A 258 1.95 -5.79 -1.33
N ILE A 259 2.99 -6.62 -1.47
CA ILE A 259 4.38 -6.15 -1.62
C ILE A 259 4.54 -5.36 -2.94
N GLU A 260 4.04 -5.86 -4.07
CA GLU A 260 4.09 -5.13 -5.35
C GLU A 260 3.33 -3.79 -5.31
N GLN A 261 2.16 -3.75 -4.68
CA GLN A 261 1.36 -2.54 -4.47
C GLN A 261 2.13 -1.53 -3.61
N VAL A 262 2.74 -1.96 -2.51
CA VAL A 262 3.58 -1.11 -1.66
C VAL A 262 4.83 -0.60 -2.39
N VAL A 263 5.50 -1.46 -3.16
CA VAL A 263 6.67 -1.08 -3.97
C VAL A 263 6.27 -0.10 -5.08
N THR A 264 5.10 -0.28 -5.70
CA THR A 264 4.59 0.62 -6.76
C THR A 264 4.15 1.96 -6.19
N ALA A 265 3.40 1.96 -5.08
CA ALA A 265 3.03 3.17 -4.37
C ALA A 265 4.27 3.94 -3.92
N ARG A 266 5.27 3.26 -3.35
CA ARG A 266 6.56 3.87 -3.02
C ARG A 266 7.32 4.37 -4.24
N ARG A 267 7.31 3.64 -5.34
CA ARG A 267 7.92 4.07 -6.60
C ARG A 267 7.29 5.38 -7.06
N GLU A 268 5.97 5.47 -7.12
CA GLU A 268 5.30 6.72 -7.50
C GLU A 268 5.63 7.84 -6.51
N GLU A 269 5.44 7.60 -5.21
CA GLU A 269 5.75 8.57 -4.15
C GLU A 269 7.18 9.10 -4.26
N ILE A 270 8.17 8.23 -4.47
CA ILE A 270 9.56 8.64 -4.64
C ILE A 270 9.73 9.38 -5.97
N ASP A 271 9.28 8.81 -7.10
CA ASP A 271 9.45 9.35 -8.46
C ASP A 271 8.84 10.75 -8.65
N TRP A 272 7.72 11.05 -7.98
CA TRP A 272 7.06 12.35 -8.14
C TRP A 272 7.29 13.33 -6.97
N VAL A 273 7.40 12.85 -5.71
CA VAL A 273 7.64 13.72 -4.54
C VAL A 273 9.13 13.95 -4.31
N LEU A 274 9.94 12.88 -4.33
CA LEU A 274 11.33 12.91 -3.85
C LEU A 274 12.39 13.01 -4.95
N SER A 275 12.14 12.50 -6.15
CA SER A 275 13.06 12.63 -7.28
C SER A 275 13.06 14.06 -7.82
N ASP A 276 14.25 14.59 -8.05
CA ASP A 276 14.43 15.70 -8.97
C ASP A 276 14.61 15.13 -10.39
N ARG A 277 13.98 15.72 -11.40
CA ARG A 277 13.88 15.10 -12.74
C ARG A 277 15.19 15.12 -13.53
N GLN A 278 16.27 15.60 -12.90
CA GLN A 278 17.49 16.04 -13.56
C GLN A 278 18.77 15.47 -12.92
N GLN A 279 18.71 14.92 -11.70
CA GLN A 279 19.85 14.28 -11.01
C GLN A 279 19.39 13.11 -10.12
N ASP A 280 20.27 12.12 -9.98
CA ASP A 280 20.28 11.03 -8.98
C ASP A 280 19.36 9.81 -9.19
N THR A 281 19.75 8.95 -10.15
CA THR A 281 19.54 7.48 -10.07
C THR A 281 20.33 6.87 -8.91
N SER A 282 19.89 7.13 -7.68
CA SER A 282 20.44 6.50 -6.46
C SER A 282 20.04 5.03 -6.39
N ALA A 283 20.95 4.12 -6.78
CA ALA A 283 20.68 2.68 -6.89
C ALA A 283 20.17 2.02 -5.57
N ASP A 284 20.57 2.56 -4.41
CA ASP A 284 20.16 2.06 -3.08
C ASP A 284 18.69 2.31 -2.70
N ILE A 285 17.97 3.11 -3.50
CA ILE A 285 16.55 3.46 -3.30
C ILE A 285 15.69 2.93 -4.47
N SER A 286 16.24 2.04 -5.30
CA SER A 286 15.50 1.44 -6.42
C SER A 286 14.31 0.59 -5.91
N PRO A 287 13.10 0.69 -6.50
CA PRO A 287 11.94 -0.12 -6.16
C PRO A 287 12.22 -1.63 -6.14
N ASP A 288 13.10 -2.13 -7.02
CA ASP A 288 13.46 -3.54 -7.07
C ASP A 288 14.29 -3.97 -5.85
N THR A 289 15.11 -3.07 -5.29
CA THR A 289 15.84 -3.35 -4.03
C THR A 289 14.90 -3.40 -2.84
N LEU A 290 13.87 -2.53 -2.81
CA LEU A 290 12.82 -2.56 -1.79
C LEU A 290 11.98 -3.85 -1.89
N ARG A 291 11.57 -4.24 -3.10
CA ARG A 291 10.88 -5.53 -3.36
C ARG A 291 11.70 -6.70 -2.81
N ASN A 292 12.99 -6.76 -3.14
CA ASN A 292 13.87 -7.84 -2.72
C ASN A 292 14.07 -7.87 -1.19
N ARG A 293 14.22 -6.70 -0.54
CA ARG A 293 14.30 -6.62 0.94
C ARG A 293 13.01 -7.07 1.62
N LEU A 294 11.85 -6.60 1.17
CA LEU A 294 10.55 -6.98 1.74
C LEU A 294 10.27 -8.47 1.55
N THR A 295 10.51 -9.02 0.36
CA THR A 295 10.35 -10.45 0.06
C THR A 295 11.32 -11.31 0.86
N SER A 296 12.60 -10.92 0.96
CA SER A 296 13.59 -11.66 1.76
C SER A 296 13.23 -11.66 3.25
N ARG A 297 12.68 -10.55 3.76
CA ARG A 297 12.18 -10.47 5.14
C ARG A 297 10.96 -11.36 5.34
N TYR A 298 9.98 -11.30 4.45
CA TYR A 298 8.82 -12.20 4.49
C TYR A 298 9.22 -13.68 4.56
N PHE A 299 10.13 -14.13 3.70
CA PHE A 299 10.59 -15.52 3.74
C PHE A 299 11.44 -15.87 4.97
N THR A 300 12.04 -14.89 5.63
CA THR A 300 12.70 -15.09 6.93
C THR A 300 11.66 -15.37 8.03
N ASP A 301 10.63 -14.53 8.12
CA ASP A 301 9.57 -14.67 9.14
C ASP A 301 8.66 -15.88 8.87
N PHE A 302 8.39 -16.20 7.59
CA PHE A 302 7.76 -17.43 7.13
C PHE A 302 8.53 -18.65 7.66
N THR A 303 9.83 -18.72 7.37
CA THR A 303 10.67 -19.86 7.80
C THR A 303 10.75 -19.95 9.32
N GLY A 304 10.83 -18.81 10.02
CA GLY A 304 10.80 -18.75 11.48
C GLY A 304 9.50 -19.31 12.08
N SER A 305 8.35 -18.95 11.50
CA SER A 305 7.03 -19.42 11.93
C SER A 305 6.85 -20.92 11.71
N TRP A 306 7.25 -21.42 10.54
CA TRP A 306 7.24 -22.85 10.23
C TRP A 306 8.19 -23.66 11.11
N LEU A 307 9.39 -23.14 11.39
CA LEU A 307 10.35 -23.79 12.28
C LEU A 307 9.86 -23.83 13.72
N ALA A 308 9.23 -22.76 14.21
CA ALA A 308 8.61 -22.73 15.54
C ALA A 308 7.52 -23.80 15.67
N PHE A 309 6.59 -23.85 14.71
CA PHE A 309 5.55 -24.87 14.64
C PHE A 309 6.12 -26.29 14.63
N LEU A 310 7.07 -26.61 13.73
CA LEU A 310 7.66 -27.95 13.66
C LEU A 310 8.38 -28.36 14.95
N ASN A 311 9.04 -27.40 15.63
CA ASN A 311 9.69 -27.64 16.93
C ASN A 311 8.70 -27.78 18.10
N SER A 312 7.44 -27.35 17.93
CA SER A 312 6.38 -27.49 18.93
C SER A 312 5.64 -28.83 18.87
N ILE A 313 5.76 -29.56 17.75
CA ILE A 313 5.17 -30.90 17.59
C ILE A 313 5.85 -31.87 18.56
N ARG A 314 5.05 -32.53 19.40
CA ARG A 314 5.48 -33.55 20.35
C ARG A 314 4.83 -34.89 20.02
N TRP A 315 5.56 -35.97 20.29
CA TRP A 315 4.99 -37.31 20.27
C TRP A 315 4.05 -37.48 21.47
N LYS A 316 2.85 -38.00 21.23
CA LYS A 316 1.88 -38.35 22.26
C LYS A 316 2.26 -39.71 22.85
N LYS A 317 2.69 -39.74 24.12
CA LYS A 317 3.08 -40.98 24.79
C LYS A 317 1.86 -41.83 25.10
N GLU A 318 1.88 -43.09 24.66
CA GLU A 318 0.94 -44.13 25.08
C GLU A 318 1.49 -44.95 26.25
N ASP A 319 0.61 -45.33 27.18
CA ASP A 319 0.97 -46.10 28.38
C ASP A 319 0.66 -47.61 28.24
N SER A 320 0.14 -48.04 27.09
CA SER A 320 -0.17 -49.45 26.80
C SER A 320 0.62 -49.99 25.60
N LEU A 321 1.00 -51.28 25.66
CA LEU A 321 1.70 -51.94 24.55
C LEU A 321 0.85 -51.97 23.26
N SER A 322 -0.47 -52.13 23.39
CA SER A 322 -1.42 -52.06 22.26
C SER A 322 -1.40 -50.68 21.62
N GLY A 323 -1.52 -49.61 22.42
CA GLY A 323 -1.45 -48.23 21.91
C GLY A 323 -0.13 -47.94 21.20
N ILE A 324 1.01 -48.39 21.74
CA ILE A 324 2.32 -48.26 21.07
C ILE A 324 2.35 -49.02 19.74
N LEU A 325 1.78 -50.23 19.66
CA LEU A 325 1.71 -51.01 18.43
C LEU A 325 0.79 -50.35 17.38
N ASP A 326 -0.34 -49.80 17.81
CA ASP A 326 -1.28 -49.06 16.95
C ASP A 326 -0.61 -47.79 16.41
N GLN A 327 0.11 -47.03 17.25
CA GLN A 327 0.87 -45.85 16.83
C GLN A 327 1.96 -46.19 15.80
N LEU A 328 2.73 -47.28 16.02
CA LEU A 328 3.76 -47.72 15.08
C LEU A 328 3.17 -48.25 13.77
N THR A 329 2.02 -48.92 13.82
CA THR A 329 1.30 -49.41 12.63
C THR A 329 0.80 -48.24 11.80
N LEU A 330 0.17 -47.24 12.43
CA LEU A 330 -0.30 -46.03 11.77
C LEU A 330 0.84 -45.21 11.15
N MET A 331 2.00 -45.13 11.82
CA MET A 331 3.18 -44.46 11.27
C MET A 331 3.75 -45.19 10.04
N ALA A 332 3.68 -46.53 10.01
CA ALA A 332 4.19 -47.38 8.93
C ALA A 332 3.22 -47.56 7.75
N ASP A 333 1.93 -47.23 7.90
CA ASP A 333 0.96 -47.29 6.80
C ASP A 333 1.23 -46.18 5.77
N ALA A 334 1.76 -46.57 4.61
CA ALA A 334 2.07 -45.67 3.50
C ALA A 334 0.85 -44.89 2.93
N ARG A 335 -0.39 -45.24 3.30
CA ARG A 335 -1.62 -44.55 2.88
C ARG A 335 -2.24 -43.66 3.95
N GLN A 336 -1.99 -43.93 5.23
CA GLN A 336 -2.63 -43.24 6.35
C GLN A 336 -1.65 -42.54 7.30
N SER A 337 -0.34 -42.69 7.10
CA SER A 337 0.69 -42.10 7.95
C SER A 337 0.59 -40.57 8.02
N PRO A 338 0.25 -39.99 9.20
CA PRO A 338 0.20 -38.54 9.37
C PRO A 338 1.56 -37.87 9.17
N LEU A 339 2.67 -38.62 9.33
CA LEU A 339 4.01 -38.13 9.07
C LEU A 339 4.25 -37.91 7.57
N ILE A 340 3.79 -38.82 6.70
CA ILE A 340 3.88 -38.66 5.24
C ILE A 340 3.05 -37.44 4.81
N ALA A 341 1.79 -37.35 5.26
CA ALA A 341 0.91 -36.22 4.98
C ALA A 341 1.52 -34.87 5.41
N LEU A 342 2.09 -34.81 6.62
CA LEU A 342 2.80 -33.62 7.12
C LEU A 342 4.02 -33.27 6.25
N THR A 343 4.81 -34.26 5.81
CA THR A 343 5.97 -34.00 4.94
C THR A 343 5.58 -33.54 3.55
N ASP A 344 4.48 -34.04 2.98
CA ASP A 344 3.95 -33.62 1.68
C ASP A 344 3.42 -32.18 1.76
N THR A 345 2.66 -31.85 2.81
CA THR A 345 2.21 -30.47 3.05
C THR A 345 3.40 -29.53 3.25
N LEU A 346 4.42 -29.91 4.03
CA LEU A 346 5.63 -29.11 4.22
C LEU A 346 6.39 -28.91 2.90
N ALA A 347 6.50 -29.94 2.06
CA ALA A 347 7.14 -29.84 0.75
C ALA A 347 6.36 -28.91 -0.21
N TRP A 348 5.02 -28.98 -0.18
CA TRP A 348 4.15 -28.13 -0.97
C TRP A 348 4.21 -26.65 -0.53
N GLN A 349 4.28 -26.41 0.78
CA GLN A 349 4.42 -25.07 1.39
C GLN A 349 5.80 -24.46 1.11
N ALA A 350 6.88 -25.25 1.26
CA ALA A 350 8.25 -24.83 0.97
C ALA A 350 8.49 -24.45 -0.52
N ALA A 351 7.60 -24.85 -1.43
CA ALA A 351 7.65 -24.46 -2.83
C ALA A 351 7.22 -22.99 -3.08
N ALA A 352 6.57 -22.32 -2.12
CA ALA A 352 6.08 -20.94 -2.28
C ALA A 352 7.15 -19.93 -2.76
N GLY A 353 8.40 -20.11 -2.31
CA GLY A 353 9.52 -19.22 -2.66
C GLY A 353 10.26 -19.55 -3.96
N ARG A 354 9.84 -20.57 -4.72
CA ARG A 354 10.48 -20.90 -6.01
C ARG A 354 9.86 -20.05 -7.12
N GLU A 355 10.64 -19.14 -7.71
CA GLU A 355 10.17 -18.38 -8.87
C GLU A 355 9.73 -19.32 -10.00
N ASN A 356 8.49 -19.15 -10.46
CA ASN A 356 7.90 -19.96 -11.54
C ASN A 356 8.51 -19.70 -12.94
N ARG A 357 9.64 -18.96 -13.00
CA ARG A 357 10.42 -18.71 -14.22
C ARG A 357 11.20 -19.94 -14.69
N GLY A 358 11.57 -20.85 -13.77
CA GLY A 358 12.41 -22.01 -14.12
C GLY A 358 11.66 -23.14 -14.84
N LEU A 359 10.42 -23.45 -14.45
CA LEU A 359 9.75 -24.67 -14.90
C LEU A 359 9.26 -24.58 -16.35
N SER A 360 8.57 -23.52 -16.74
CA SER A 360 8.10 -23.36 -18.13
C SER A 360 9.26 -23.27 -19.13
N ASP A 361 10.32 -22.51 -18.82
CA ASP A 361 11.50 -22.40 -19.70
C ASP A 361 12.34 -23.68 -19.71
N SER A 362 12.44 -24.42 -18.60
CA SER A 362 13.12 -25.73 -18.58
C SER A 362 12.31 -26.82 -19.29
N LEU A 363 10.98 -26.79 -19.24
CA LEU A 363 10.12 -27.71 -19.99
C LEU A 363 10.10 -27.35 -21.49
N ALA A 364 10.05 -26.06 -21.83
CA ALA A 364 10.19 -25.58 -23.20
C ALA A 364 11.57 -25.92 -23.76
N LYS A 365 12.66 -25.70 -23.02
CA LYS A 365 14.01 -26.17 -23.42
C LYS A 365 14.08 -27.69 -23.53
N SER A 366 13.60 -28.44 -22.55
CA SER A 366 13.67 -29.91 -22.58
C SER A 366 12.88 -30.49 -23.76
N ALA A 367 11.70 -29.94 -24.05
CA ALA A 367 10.94 -30.27 -25.25
C ALA A 367 11.70 -29.87 -26.52
N GLN A 368 12.28 -28.66 -26.56
CA GLN A 368 12.98 -28.15 -27.74
C GLN A 368 14.36 -28.82 -27.97
N GLU A 369 14.99 -29.38 -26.93
CA GLU A 369 16.18 -30.23 -27.00
C GLU A 369 15.82 -31.66 -27.44
N LEU A 370 14.66 -32.19 -26.99
CA LEU A 370 14.09 -33.43 -27.52
C LEU A 370 13.69 -33.32 -29.01
N PHE A 371 13.16 -32.17 -29.45
CA PHE A 371 12.83 -31.93 -30.87
C PHE A 371 14.06 -31.61 -31.75
N ASN A 372 15.11 -30.99 -31.20
CA ASN A 372 16.33 -30.63 -31.95
C ASN A 372 17.44 -31.69 -31.87
N GLY A 373 17.07 -32.97 -31.78
CA GLY A 373 17.92 -34.14 -31.54
C GLY A 373 19.38 -34.02 -31.97
N LYS A 374 20.23 -33.64 -31.02
CA LYS A 374 21.70 -33.75 -31.09
C LYS A 374 22.22 -34.16 -29.73
N GLU A 375 22.58 -35.43 -29.60
CA GLU A 375 23.32 -35.93 -28.45
C GLU A 375 24.61 -35.12 -28.26
N LYS A 376 24.72 -34.43 -27.12
CA LYS A 376 26.02 -33.99 -26.59
C LYS A 376 26.06 -34.20 -25.08
N THR A 377 27.15 -34.82 -24.65
CA THR A 377 27.47 -35.22 -23.28
C THR A 377 27.35 -34.05 -22.30
N PRO A 378 26.85 -34.24 -21.06
CA PRO A 378 26.67 -33.15 -20.11
C PRO A 378 28.02 -32.60 -19.63
N GLN A 379 28.36 -31.38 -20.06
CA GLN A 379 29.50 -30.65 -19.50
C GLN A 379 29.03 -29.83 -18.29
N GLN A 380 29.70 -30.01 -17.16
CA GLN A 380 29.36 -29.38 -15.88
C GLN A 380 29.49 -27.84 -15.97
N SER A 381 28.36 -27.14 -15.93
CA SER A 381 28.30 -25.69 -15.74
C SER A 381 27.80 -25.36 -14.33
N ARG A 382 28.58 -24.60 -13.57
CA ARG A 382 28.21 -24.12 -12.23
C ARG A 382 27.36 -22.85 -12.35
N GLU A 383 26.17 -22.85 -11.76
CA GLU A 383 25.26 -21.69 -11.77
C GLU A 383 24.65 -21.47 -10.37
N GLY A 384 24.61 -20.20 -9.93
CA GLY A 384 23.69 -19.61 -8.93
C GLY A 384 23.31 -20.40 -7.66
N ASP A 385 24.04 -20.19 -6.56
CA ASP A 385 23.70 -20.68 -5.22
C ASP A 385 22.56 -19.84 -4.59
N VAL A 386 21.34 -20.40 -4.46
CA VAL A 386 20.16 -19.74 -3.86
C VAL A 386 19.98 -20.18 -2.39
N PRO A 387 19.73 -19.28 -1.41
CA PRO A 387 19.87 -19.61 0.02
C PRO A 387 18.98 -20.75 0.54
N VAL A 388 17.79 -20.91 -0.04
CA VAL A 388 16.78 -21.89 0.39
C VAL A 388 17.19 -23.34 0.08
N GLY A 389 18.00 -23.55 -0.98
CA GLY A 389 18.31 -24.89 -1.49
C GLY A 389 19.28 -25.72 -0.63
N ARG A 390 19.92 -25.13 0.39
CA ARG A 390 20.99 -25.78 1.17
C ARG A 390 20.49 -26.56 2.40
N TRP A 391 19.35 -26.19 2.98
CA TRP A 391 18.97 -26.63 4.33
C TRP A 391 18.02 -27.85 4.39
N ILE A 392 17.36 -28.23 3.30
CA ILE A 392 16.43 -29.39 3.23
C ILE A 392 17.15 -30.70 2.84
N LYS A 393 18.46 -30.64 2.53
CA LYS A 393 19.24 -31.82 2.12
C LYS A 393 19.47 -32.91 3.20
N PRO A 394 19.47 -32.63 4.52
CA PRO A 394 19.61 -33.69 5.53
C PRO A 394 18.35 -34.56 5.68
N SER A 395 17.16 -33.97 5.67
CA SER A 395 15.90 -34.69 5.94
C SER A 395 15.46 -35.59 4.79
N LEU A 396 15.66 -35.16 3.53
CA LEU A 396 15.31 -35.96 2.35
C LEU A 396 16.23 -37.18 2.11
N ARG A 397 17.36 -37.31 2.84
CA ARG A 397 18.28 -38.45 2.67
C ARG A 397 17.86 -39.71 3.43
N CYS A 398 16.98 -39.61 4.42
CA CYS A 398 16.63 -40.75 5.28
C CYS A 398 15.65 -41.76 4.65
N CYS A 399 14.91 -41.38 3.60
CA CYS A 399 13.95 -42.27 2.92
C CYS A 399 14.58 -43.12 1.79
N GLY A 400 15.89 -42.99 1.55
CA GLY A 400 16.59 -43.58 0.41
C GLY A 400 17.08 -45.02 0.57
N CYS A 401 16.44 -45.83 1.43
CA CYS A 401 16.75 -47.26 1.55
C CYS A 401 15.59 -47.98 2.26
N TRP A 402 14.90 -48.91 1.57
CA TRP A 402 14.45 -50.22 2.07
C TRP A 402 13.67 -50.98 0.96
N ALA A 403 14.17 -52.15 0.57
CA ALA A 403 13.59 -53.13 -0.38
C ALA A 403 13.39 -52.64 -1.86
N ILE A 404 13.37 -53.48 -2.90
CA ILE A 404 13.16 -54.94 -3.00
C ILE A 404 14.13 -55.58 -4.03
N LYS A 405 14.60 -56.81 -3.77
CA LYS A 405 15.03 -57.81 -4.78
C LYS A 405 14.44 -59.17 -4.34
N PRO A 406 13.68 -59.88 -5.20
CA PRO A 406 14.12 -61.16 -5.81
C PRO A 406 13.76 -61.24 -7.32
N GLU A 407 14.46 -61.94 -8.24
CA GLU A 407 14.73 -63.40 -8.39
C GLU A 407 13.47 -64.25 -8.70
N ALA A 408 13.44 -65.20 -9.67
CA ALA A 408 14.50 -65.81 -10.50
C ALA A 408 13.98 -66.54 -11.78
N ALA A 409 14.93 -67.02 -12.62
CA ALA A 409 14.86 -68.25 -13.47
C ALA A 409 13.87 -68.28 -14.68
N THR A 410 14.09 -68.94 -15.83
CA THR A 410 15.14 -69.82 -16.44
C THR A 410 14.83 -69.95 -17.96
N ALA A 411 15.62 -70.51 -18.90
CA ALA A 411 16.96 -71.13 -18.98
C ALA A 411 17.43 -71.14 -20.47
N SER A 412 18.65 -71.66 -20.72
CA SER A 412 19.27 -72.05 -22.02
C SER A 412 19.75 -70.95 -22.96
#